data_AF-A0A4Y2HAW8-F1
#
_entry.id   AF-A0A4Y2HAW8-F1
#
_cell.length_a   1.000
_cell.length_b   1.000
_cell.length_c   1.000
_cell.angle_alpha   90.00
_cell.angle_beta   90.00
_cell.angle_gamma   90.00
#
_symmetry.space_group_name_H-M   'P 1'
#
loop_
_entity.id
_entity.type
_entity.pdbx_description
1 polymer ?
#
loop_
_entity_poly.entity_id
_entity_poly.type
_entity_poly.pdbx_seq_one_letter_code
_entity_poly.pdbx_strand_id
1 'polypeptide(L)'
;MVKVGKLMSCHQQLCFAHGLQLAVVDILYKKNIEREEEHQEITSNESDTDDEDTNDTHEEQRVTVTTDPHNLHLSRVEVIPSYNDLLKEERKVVKLFKRSPTKCDMFLQKYVKEDTGKELNLILDCRTCWNSLLAVIERFHKLKVCIDKALINIGSHTTFSDLEWSKIRDLIESLQPFKLAVEALQKIFDPVNC
;
A
#
# COMPACT_ATOMS: atom_id res chain seq x y z
N MET A 1 -4.41 1.74 52.04
CA MET A 1 -4.56 1.13 50.71
C MET A 1 -3.45 1.68 49.80
N VAL A 2 -2.53 0.84 49.32
CA VAL A 2 -1.37 1.28 48.51
C VAL A 2 -1.78 1.43 47.05
N LYS A 3 -1.23 2.43 46.33
CA LYS A 3 -1.49 2.64 44.90
C LYS A 3 -0.80 1.55 44.06
N VAL A 4 -1.55 0.48 43.75
CA VAL A 4 -1.06 -0.73 43.05
C VAL A 4 -0.45 -0.44 41.67
N GLY A 5 -0.83 0.67 41.02
CA GLY A 5 -0.31 1.06 39.70
C GLY A 5 1.21 1.31 39.60
N LYS A 6 1.97 1.32 40.70
CA LYS A 6 3.45 1.33 40.67
C LYS A 6 4.10 -0.06 40.60
N LEU A 7 3.32 -1.15 40.61
CA LEU A 7 3.80 -2.54 40.61
C LEU A 7 3.54 -3.29 39.28
N MET A 8 2.86 -2.68 38.30
CA MET A 8 2.79 -3.26 36.96
C MET A 8 4.06 -2.93 36.18
N SER A 9 4.98 -3.89 36.08
CA SER A 9 6.16 -3.77 35.23
C SER A 9 5.76 -3.68 33.75
N CYS A 10 6.23 -2.60 33.10
CA CYS A 10 6.43 -2.36 31.66
C CYS A 10 5.31 -2.63 30.61
N HIS A 11 4.27 -3.43 30.88
CA HIS A 11 3.25 -3.85 29.90
C HIS A 11 2.51 -2.69 29.21
N GLN A 12 2.40 -1.53 29.86
CA GLN A 12 1.70 -0.36 29.31
C GLN A 12 2.47 0.35 28.18
N GLN A 13 3.80 0.21 28.08
CA GLN A 13 4.56 0.87 27.01
C GLN A 13 4.34 0.21 25.65
N LEU A 14 4.20 -1.12 25.62
CA LEU A 14 3.77 -1.83 24.42
C LEU A 14 2.34 -1.46 23.99
N CYS A 15 1.42 -1.27 24.95
CA CYS A 15 0.06 -0.84 24.60
C CYS A 15 -0.01 0.62 24.12
N PHE A 16 0.92 1.50 24.55
CA PHE A 16 1.08 2.82 23.92
C PHE A 16 1.62 2.72 22.50
N ALA A 17 2.65 1.90 22.23
CA ALA A 17 3.18 1.69 20.87
C ALA A 17 2.08 1.17 19.93
N HIS A 18 1.29 0.20 20.39
CA HIS A 18 0.14 -0.33 19.65
C HIS A 18 -0.98 0.72 19.50
N GLY A 19 -1.28 1.49 20.55
CA GLY A 19 -2.28 2.56 20.50
C GLY A 19 -1.94 3.67 19.50
N LEU A 20 -0.65 4.06 19.40
CA LEU A 20 -0.18 4.98 18.36
C LEU A 20 -0.37 4.37 16.97
N GLN A 21 -0.03 3.09 16.78
CA GLN A 21 -0.24 2.40 15.50
C GLN A 21 -1.73 2.37 15.11
N LEU A 22 -2.62 2.06 16.05
CA LEU A 22 -4.07 2.05 15.80
C LEU A 22 -4.60 3.45 15.45
N ALA A 23 -4.22 4.48 16.20
CA ALA A 23 -4.66 5.86 15.92
C ALA A 23 -4.17 6.37 14.55
N VAL A 24 -2.92 6.05 14.17
CA VAL A 24 -2.38 6.38 12.83
C VAL A 24 -3.12 5.59 11.74
N VAL A 25 -3.50 4.33 11.99
CA VAL A 25 -4.30 3.54 11.03
C VAL A 25 -5.70 4.11 10.86
N ASP A 26 -6.42 4.40 11.94
CA ASP A 26 -7.79 4.94 11.93
C ASP A 26 -7.88 6.30 11.20
N ILE A 27 -6.87 7.16 11.38
CA ILE A 27 -6.77 8.46 10.69
C ILE A 27 -6.38 8.29 9.21
N LEU A 28 -5.43 7.40 8.87
CA LEU A 28 -4.97 7.22 7.49
C LEU A 28 -5.95 6.42 6.62
N TYR A 29 -6.65 5.45 7.18
CA TYR A 29 -7.36 4.41 6.45
C TYR A 29 -8.83 4.34 6.81
N LYS A 30 -9.71 4.61 5.85
CA LYS A 30 -11.15 4.42 6.02
C LYS A 30 -11.59 3.06 5.49
N LYS A 31 -12.47 2.38 6.26
CA LYS A 31 -13.29 1.29 5.71
C LYS A 31 -14.33 1.92 4.79
N ASN A 32 -14.38 1.48 3.53
CA ASN A 32 -15.53 1.76 2.66
C ASN A 32 -16.76 1.05 3.25
N ILE A 33 -17.72 1.79 3.81
CA ILE A 33 -19.03 1.27 4.25
C ILE A 33 -20.07 1.45 3.13
N GLU A 34 -19.99 2.59 2.43
CA GLU A 34 -20.88 3.10 1.36
C GLU A 34 -20.95 2.25 0.08
N ARG A 35 -20.57 0.96 0.12
CA ARG A 35 -20.58 0.06 -1.04
C ARG A 35 -21.03 -1.37 -0.73
N GLU A 36 -21.54 -1.63 0.48
CA GLU A 36 -22.16 -2.92 0.86
C GLU A 36 -23.70 -2.89 0.71
N GLU A 37 -24.32 -1.71 0.52
CA GLU A 37 -25.78 -1.51 0.54
C GLU A 37 -26.45 -1.53 -0.86
N GLU A 38 -25.77 -1.11 -1.93
CA GLU A 38 -26.35 -1.01 -3.30
C GLU A 38 -26.57 -2.36 -4.02
N HIS A 39 -26.39 -3.51 -3.36
CA HIS A 39 -26.40 -4.85 -4.00
C HIS A 39 -27.36 -5.86 -3.34
N GLN A 40 -28.34 -5.42 -2.54
CA GLN A 40 -29.30 -6.31 -1.85
C GLN A 40 -30.76 -6.22 -2.34
N GLU A 41 -31.04 -5.42 -3.37
CA GLU A 41 -32.19 -5.60 -4.26
C GLU A 41 -31.62 -5.86 -5.67
N ILE A 42 -32.12 -6.79 -6.49
CA ILE A 42 -33.47 -7.37 -6.56
C ILE A 42 -33.41 -8.91 -6.64
N THR A 43 -34.31 -9.59 -5.92
CA THR A 43 -34.66 -11.01 -6.16
C THR A 43 -36.07 -11.12 -6.76
N SER A 44 -36.22 -11.68 -7.97
CA SER A 44 -37.41 -12.43 -8.44
C SER A 44 -37.20 -13.05 -9.85
N ASN A 45 -36.96 -14.37 -9.86
CA ASN A 45 -37.43 -15.42 -10.80
C ASN A 45 -37.43 -15.24 -12.34
N GLU A 46 -36.71 -16.17 -13.03
CA GLU A 46 -37.19 -17.14 -14.07
C GLU A 46 -38.02 -16.65 -15.30
N SER A 47 -37.88 -17.12 -16.55
CA SER A 47 -37.27 -18.35 -17.12
C SER A 47 -36.97 -18.25 -18.65
N ASP A 48 -36.24 -19.25 -19.22
CA ASP A 48 -36.34 -19.85 -20.59
C ASP A 48 -36.15 -18.99 -21.89
N THR A 49 -35.67 -19.47 -23.06
CA THR A 49 -35.14 -20.78 -23.57
C THR A 49 -34.30 -20.57 -24.87
N ASP A 50 -33.35 -21.49 -25.14
CA ASP A 50 -32.80 -22.00 -26.45
C ASP A 50 -32.27 -21.01 -27.55
N ASP A 51 -31.47 -21.39 -28.56
CA ASP A 51 -31.08 -22.72 -29.13
C ASP A 51 -29.69 -22.68 -29.88
N GLU A 52 -29.14 -23.86 -30.24
CA GLU A 52 -28.14 -24.26 -31.31
C GLU A 52 -26.96 -23.31 -31.76
N ASP A 53 -25.75 -23.69 -32.21
CA ASP A 53 -24.99 -24.91 -32.60
C ASP A 53 -23.46 -24.46 -32.71
N THR A 54 -22.34 -25.19 -32.90
CA THR A 54 -21.96 -26.58 -33.28
C THR A 54 -20.58 -27.01 -32.68
N ASN A 55 -20.21 -28.29 -32.88
CA ASN A 55 -18.90 -29.00 -32.94
C ASN A 55 -17.55 -28.21 -33.04
N ASP A 56 -16.36 -28.76 -32.70
CA ASP A 56 -16.00 -30.15 -32.31
C ASP A 56 -14.73 -30.28 -31.43
N THR A 57 -14.72 -31.31 -30.57
CA THR A 57 -13.62 -32.18 -30.09
C THR A 57 -12.14 -31.75 -30.20
N HIS A 58 -11.45 -31.57 -29.06
CA HIS A 58 -10.64 -32.63 -28.42
C HIS A 58 -10.23 -32.32 -26.98
N GLU A 59 -10.23 -33.33 -26.11
CA GLU A 59 -9.80 -33.25 -24.69
C GLU A 59 -8.30 -33.45 -24.50
N GLU A 60 -7.69 -32.63 -23.63
CA GLU A 60 -6.52 -32.99 -22.79
C GLU A 60 -6.54 -32.19 -21.45
N GLN A 61 -7.48 -32.54 -20.58
CA GLN A 61 -7.27 -32.61 -19.12
C GLN A 61 -6.67 -31.37 -18.40
N ARG A 62 -7.32 -30.20 -18.54
CA ARG A 62 -7.04 -29.05 -17.68
C ARG A 62 -7.70 -29.24 -16.31
N VAL A 63 -6.92 -29.57 -15.28
CA VAL A 63 -7.41 -29.59 -13.88
C VAL A 63 -7.83 -28.18 -13.45
N THR A 64 -9.12 -27.91 -13.50
CA THR A 64 -9.75 -26.70 -12.98
C THR A 64 -9.80 -26.76 -11.46
N VAL A 65 -8.78 -26.20 -10.81
CA VAL A 65 -8.89 -25.83 -9.40
C VAL A 65 -10.04 -24.83 -9.28
N THR A 66 -11.15 -25.28 -8.73
CA THR A 66 -12.33 -24.46 -8.42
C THR A 66 -11.98 -23.52 -7.27
N THR A 67 -11.36 -22.39 -7.59
CA THR A 67 -11.17 -21.30 -6.63
C THR A 67 -12.53 -20.74 -6.26
N ASP A 68 -13.01 -21.16 -5.10
CA ASP A 68 -14.28 -20.76 -4.47
C ASP A 68 -14.57 -19.26 -4.67
N PRO A 69 -15.74 -18.88 -5.22
CA PRO A 69 -16.18 -17.50 -5.31
C PRO A 69 -16.22 -16.79 -3.96
N HIS A 70 -16.33 -17.52 -2.83
CA HIS A 70 -16.17 -17.00 -1.47
C HIS A 70 -14.70 -16.72 -1.10
N ASN A 71 -13.97 -16.06 -2.00
CA ASN A 71 -12.85 -15.22 -1.61
C ASN A 71 -13.39 -14.08 -0.74
N LEU A 72 -13.39 -14.33 0.58
CA LEU A 72 -13.68 -13.42 1.70
C LEU A 72 -13.64 -11.94 1.28
N HIS A 73 -14.78 -11.25 1.38
CA HIS A 73 -14.86 -9.81 1.12
C HIS A 73 -14.00 -9.03 2.12
N LEU A 74 -12.70 -8.90 1.81
CA LEU A 74 -11.74 -8.11 2.55
C LEU A 74 -12.08 -6.64 2.31
N SER A 75 -13.05 -6.15 3.10
CA SER A 75 -13.69 -4.85 2.96
C SER A 75 -12.68 -3.78 2.58
N ARG A 76 -12.81 -3.23 1.36
CA ARG A 76 -11.73 -2.55 0.64
C ARG A 76 -11.20 -1.35 1.41
N VAL A 77 -10.14 -1.53 2.20
CA VAL A 77 -9.50 -0.45 2.96
C VAL A 77 -8.82 0.52 2.00
N GLU A 78 -9.12 1.80 2.11
CA GLU A 78 -8.53 2.86 1.29
C GLU A 78 -7.93 3.97 2.16
N VAL A 79 -6.89 4.62 1.63
CA VAL A 79 -6.30 5.79 2.29
C VAL A 79 -7.31 6.94 2.20
N ILE A 80 -7.29 7.85 3.18
CA ILE A 80 -8.11 9.07 3.19
C ILE A 80 -8.12 9.77 1.81
N PRO A 81 -9.31 10.21 1.31
CA PRO A 81 -9.48 10.66 -0.08
C PRO A 81 -8.44 11.67 -0.57
N SER A 82 -8.05 12.63 0.28
CA SER A 82 -7.07 13.68 -0.01
C SER A 82 -5.70 13.20 -0.52
N TYR A 83 -5.33 11.96 -0.21
CA TYR A 83 -4.08 11.31 -0.66
C TYR A 83 -4.32 10.03 -1.46
N ASN A 84 -5.55 9.52 -1.51
CA ASN A 84 -5.86 8.20 -2.09
C ASN A 84 -5.45 8.11 -3.56
N ASP A 85 -5.77 9.13 -4.38
CA ASP A 85 -5.46 9.12 -5.82
C ASP A 85 -4.00 9.42 -6.12
N LEU A 86 -3.38 10.33 -5.37
CA LEU A 86 -1.93 10.57 -5.39
C LEU A 86 -1.14 9.27 -5.12
N LEU A 87 -1.59 8.47 -4.16
CA LEU A 87 -1.04 7.16 -3.83
C LEU A 87 -1.53 6.02 -4.75
N LYS A 88 -2.43 6.27 -5.70
CA LYS A 88 -2.71 5.35 -6.82
C LYS A 88 -1.74 5.61 -7.97
N GLU A 89 -1.43 6.87 -8.28
CA GLU A 89 -0.45 7.24 -9.31
C GLU A 89 0.99 6.86 -8.90
N GLU A 90 1.37 7.11 -7.63
CA GLU A 90 2.64 6.63 -7.05
C GLU A 90 2.80 5.11 -7.27
N ARG A 91 1.82 4.31 -6.82
CA ARG A 91 1.82 2.85 -6.97
C ARG A 91 1.77 2.39 -8.42
N LYS A 92 1.16 3.14 -9.34
CA LYS A 92 1.20 2.87 -10.79
C LYS A 92 2.62 3.03 -11.33
N VAL A 93 3.32 4.10 -10.98
CA VAL A 93 4.71 4.35 -11.40
C VAL A 93 5.67 3.32 -10.80
N VAL A 94 5.53 2.97 -9.51
CA VAL A 94 6.28 1.85 -8.90
C VAL A 94 6.05 0.55 -9.67
N LYS A 95 4.79 0.22 -10.01
CA LYS A 95 4.46 -0.98 -10.79
C LYS A 95 5.00 -0.94 -12.21
N LEU A 96 5.06 0.22 -12.87
CA LEU A 96 5.64 0.39 -14.22
C LEU A 96 7.10 -0.08 -14.25
N PHE A 97 7.92 0.38 -13.31
CA PHE A 97 9.32 -0.02 -13.20
C PHE A 97 9.47 -1.48 -12.71
N LYS A 98 8.71 -1.89 -11.68
CA LYS A 98 8.83 -3.25 -11.11
C LYS A 98 8.30 -4.35 -12.04
N ARG A 99 7.42 -4.05 -12.99
CA ARG A 99 6.93 -5.00 -14.02
C ARG A 99 7.95 -5.26 -15.14
N SER A 100 8.97 -4.41 -15.29
CA SER A 100 10.00 -4.57 -16.33
C SER A 100 11.38 -4.18 -15.78
N PRO A 101 12.13 -5.15 -15.22
CA PRO A 101 13.50 -4.91 -14.74
C PRO A 101 14.38 -4.20 -15.77
N THR A 102 14.34 -4.63 -17.03
CA THR A 102 15.08 -3.97 -18.13
C THR A 102 14.76 -2.47 -18.28
N LYS A 103 13.51 -2.04 -18.08
CA LYS A 103 13.15 -0.62 -18.07
C LYS A 103 13.60 0.09 -16.78
N CYS A 104 13.54 -0.60 -15.64
CA CYS A 104 14.11 -0.09 -14.38
C CYS A 104 15.61 0.18 -14.55
N ASP A 105 16.37 -0.79 -15.05
CA ASP A 105 17.83 -0.71 -15.15
C ASP A 105 18.28 0.34 -16.17
N MET A 106 17.63 0.37 -17.35
CA MET A 106 18.00 1.23 -18.46
C MET A 106 17.57 2.70 -18.27
N PHE A 107 16.39 2.95 -17.69
CA PHE A 107 15.83 4.31 -17.56
C PHE A 107 15.92 4.89 -16.15
N LEU A 108 15.74 4.09 -15.10
CA LEU A 108 15.74 4.59 -13.71
C LEU A 108 17.11 4.43 -13.04
N GLN A 109 17.66 3.21 -12.99
CA GLN A 109 18.92 2.96 -12.27
C GLN A 109 20.11 3.72 -12.87
N LYS A 110 20.07 4.10 -14.15
CA LYS A 110 21.02 5.06 -14.72
C LYS A 110 21.07 6.37 -13.91
N TYR A 111 19.94 7.08 -13.79
CA TYR A 111 19.88 8.34 -13.06
C TYR A 111 20.12 8.17 -11.55
N VAL A 112 19.65 7.06 -10.97
CA VAL A 112 19.85 6.77 -9.54
C VAL A 112 21.34 6.51 -9.22
N LYS A 113 22.09 5.88 -10.13
CA LYS A 113 23.55 5.76 -10.03
C LYS A 113 24.25 7.10 -10.18
N GLU A 114 23.84 7.94 -11.13
CA GLU A 114 24.39 9.29 -11.35
C GLU A 114 24.17 10.22 -10.14
N ASP A 115 23.02 10.13 -9.49
CA ASP A 115 22.60 11.03 -8.40
C ASP A 115 23.00 10.55 -6.99
N THR A 116 22.84 9.24 -6.70
CA THR A 116 23.09 8.67 -5.36
C THR A 116 24.35 7.77 -5.31
N GLY A 117 25.06 7.58 -6.42
CA GLY A 117 26.31 6.79 -6.49
C GLY A 117 26.13 5.28 -6.34
N LYS A 118 24.89 4.79 -6.23
CA LYS A 118 24.53 3.36 -6.10
C LYS A 118 23.08 3.13 -6.51
N GLU A 119 22.76 1.88 -6.83
CA GLU A 119 21.38 1.48 -7.14
C GLU A 119 20.44 1.64 -5.94
N LEU A 120 19.22 2.13 -6.21
CA LEU A 120 18.11 2.13 -5.28
C LEU A 120 16.84 1.71 -6.01
N ASN A 121 16.35 0.50 -5.73
CA ASN A 121 15.10 0.01 -6.29
C ASN A 121 13.89 0.62 -5.58
N LEU A 122 12.82 0.88 -6.35
CA LEU A 122 11.52 1.30 -5.82
C LEU A 122 10.87 0.15 -5.03
N ILE A 123 10.23 0.51 -3.93
CA ILE A 123 9.55 -0.42 -3.02
C ILE A 123 8.03 -0.28 -3.27
N LEU A 124 7.26 -1.35 -3.06
CA LEU A 124 5.80 -1.32 -3.11
C LEU A 124 5.29 -1.62 -1.70
N ASP A 125 4.22 -0.95 -1.27
CA ASP A 125 3.77 -0.98 0.11
C ASP A 125 2.87 -2.18 0.44
N CYS A 126 2.90 -2.60 1.70
CA CYS A 126 1.81 -3.36 2.29
C CYS A 126 0.64 -2.39 2.53
N ARG A 127 -0.43 -2.54 1.73
CA ARG A 127 -1.53 -1.57 1.58
C ARG A 127 -2.14 -1.06 2.90
N THR A 128 -2.16 -1.87 3.96
CA THR A 128 -2.77 -1.56 5.27
C THR A 128 -1.76 -1.18 6.36
N CYS A 129 -0.46 -1.13 6.05
CA CYS A 129 0.60 -0.85 7.01
C CYS A 129 1.22 0.53 6.75
N TRP A 130 0.89 1.52 7.60
CA TRP A 130 1.39 2.89 7.48
C TRP A 130 2.92 3.00 7.52
N ASN A 131 3.61 2.14 8.28
CA ASN A 131 5.09 2.05 8.27
C ASN A 131 5.64 1.63 6.90
N SER A 132 4.94 0.72 6.20
CA SER A 132 5.31 0.30 4.85
C SER A 132 5.00 1.38 3.82
N LEU A 133 3.85 2.05 3.95
CA LEU A 133 3.49 3.23 3.15
C LEU A 133 4.56 4.32 3.29
N LEU A 134 4.93 4.68 4.53
CA LEU A 134 5.94 5.70 4.84
C LEU A 134 7.30 5.36 4.20
N ALA A 135 7.79 4.13 4.35
CA ALA A 135 9.04 3.69 3.73
C ALA A 135 9.03 3.71 2.19
N VAL A 136 7.85 3.59 1.57
CA VAL A 136 7.66 3.74 0.12
C VAL A 136 7.68 5.21 -0.28
N ILE A 137 6.87 6.07 0.35
CA ILE A 137 6.83 7.49 -0.01
C ILE A 137 8.15 8.23 0.32
N GLU A 138 8.83 7.88 1.43
CA GLU A 138 10.20 8.32 1.76
C GLU A 138 11.15 8.07 0.57
N ARG A 139 11.08 6.87 -0.01
CA ARG A 139 11.93 6.49 -1.14
C ARG A 139 11.47 7.09 -2.46
N PHE A 140 10.17 7.17 -2.71
CA PHE A 140 9.60 7.73 -3.93
C PHE A 140 9.94 9.22 -4.04
N HIS A 141 9.71 10.00 -2.98
CA HIS A 141 10.12 11.41 -2.93
C HIS A 141 11.63 11.60 -3.02
N LYS A 142 12.44 10.74 -2.37
CA LYS A 142 13.91 10.78 -2.52
C LYS A 142 14.36 10.61 -3.97
N LEU A 143 13.70 9.75 -4.75
CA LEU A 143 14.09 9.46 -6.13
C LEU A 143 13.38 10.35 -7.17
N LYS A 144 12.62 11.38 -6.76
CA LYS A 144 11.75 12.16 -7.67
C LYS A 144 12.42 12.63 -8.96
N VAL A 145 13.60 13.25 -8.85
CA VAL A 145 14.36 13.76 -10.01
C VAL A 145 14.80 12.63 -10.97
N CYS A 146 15.04 11.43 -10.44
CA CYS A 146 15.34 10.24 -11.26
C CYS A 146 14.06 9.66 -11.89
N ILE A 147 12.95 9.67 -11.16
CA ILE A 147 11.63 9.21 -11.62
C ILE A 147 11.12 10.09 -12.76
N ASP A 148 11.13 11.41 -12.60
CA ASP A 148 10.66 12.36 -13.62
C ASP A 148 11.45 12.22 -14.94
N LYS A 149 12.79 12.18 -14.86
CA LYS A 149 13.66 11.92 -16.03
C LYS A 149 13.38 10.55 -16.67
N ALA A 150 13.16 9.51 -15.87
CA ALA A 150 12.89 8.17 -16.37
C ALA A 150 11.49 8.06 -17.02
N LEU A 151 10.48 8.74 -16.50
CA LEU A 151 9.13 8.81 -17.06
C LEU A 151 9.13 9.54 -18.42
N ILE A 152 9.87 10.65 -18.53
CA ILE A 152 10.09 11.38 -19.79
C ILE A 152 10.74 10.45 -20.83
N ASN A 153 11.83 9.75 -20.49
CA ASN A 153 12.51 8.83 -21.41
C ASN A 153 11.65 7.64 -21.86
N ILE A 154 10.72 7.19 -21.00
CA ILE A 154 9.78 6.10 -21.30
C ILE A 154 8.61 6.59 -22.18
N GLY A 155 8.41 7.91 -22.30
CA GLY A 155 7.23 8.49 -22.94
C GLY A 155 5.95 8.29 -22.11
N SER A 156 6.06 8.26 -20.78
CA SER A 156 4.91 8.11 -19.91
C SER A 156 4.12 9.43 -19.79
N HIS A 157 2.80 9.36 -19.87
CA HIS A 157 1.91 10.49 -19.59
C HIS A 157 1.71 10.75 -18.09
N THR A 158 2.18 9.86 -17.21
CA THR A 158 2.13 10.10 -15.76
C THR A 158 3.28 11.02 -15.36
N THR A 159 2.95 12.16 -14.78
CA THR A 159 3.87 13.13 -14.17
C THR A 159 3.29 13.61 -12.85
N PHE A 160 4.12 14.19 -11.96
CA PHE A 160 3.67 14.77 -10.69
C PHE A 160 3.99 16.26 -10.68
N SER A 161 3.00 17.08 -10.28
CA SER A 161 3.18 18.52 -10.08
C SER A 161 3.94 18.84 -8.78
N ASP A 162 4.48 20.04 -8.66
CA ASP A 162 5.12 20.52 -7.41
C ASP A 162 4.17 20.50 -6.20
N LEU A 163 2.87 20.63 -6.44
CA LEU A 163 1.82 20.49 -5.42
C LEU A 163 1.67 19.04 -4.95
N GLU A 164 1.75 18.07 -5.86
CA GLU A 164 1.69 16.64 -5.53
C GLU A 164 2.98 16.18 -4.86
N TRP A 165 4.15 16.58 -5.36
CA TRP A 165 5.43 16.36 -4.68
C TRP A 165 5.44 16.99 -3.28
N SER A 166 4.82 18.16 -3.11
CA SER A 166 4.64 18.78 -1.79
C SER A 166 3.74 17.94 -0.90
N LYS A 167 2.54 17.54 -1.34
CA LYS A 167 1.66 16.64 -0.57
C LYS A 167 2.35 15.34 -0.14
N ILE A 168 3.20 14.75 -0.98
CA ILE A 168 3.99 13.56 -0.61
C ILE A 168 4.99 13.90 0.51
N ARG A 169 5.71 15.02 0.41
CA ARG A 169 6.64 15.49 1.44
C ARG A 169 5.91 15.80 2.76
N ASP A 170 4.81 16.54 2.70
CA ASP A 170 4.01 16.95 3.87
C ASP A 170 3.44 15.71 4.61
N LEU A 171 3.11 14.64 3.87
CA LEU A 171 2.71 13.34 4.43
C LEU A 171 3.89 12.58 5.08
N ILE A 172 5.10 12.62 4.49
CA ILE A 172 6.32 12.07 5.11
C ILE A 172 6.61 12.79 6.43
N GLU A 173 6.62 14.12 6.41
CA GLU A 173 6.91 14.97 7.57
C GLU A 173 5.86 14.80 8.68
N SER A 174 4.59 14.56 8.31
CA SER A 174 3.51 14.24 9.26
C SER A 174 3.66 12.87 9.93
N LEU A 175 4.16 11.84 9.22
CA LEU A 175 4.23 10.47 9.71
C LEU A 175 5.58 10.09 10.37
N GLN A 176 6.66 10.77 10.02
CA GLN A 176 8.00 10.50 10.57
C GLN A 176 8.06 10.59 12.12
N PRO A 177 7.40 11.55 12.81
CA PRO A 177 7.38 11.61 14.27
C PRO A 177 6.74 10.37 14.91
N PHE A 178 5.67 9.82 14.31
CA PHE A 178 5.01 8.62 14.81
C PHE A 178 5.87 7.38 14.66
N LYS A 179 6.61 7.24 13.55
CA LYS A 179 7.60 6.18 13.34
C LYS A 179 8.69 6.21 14.41
N LEU A 180 9.27 7.39 14.67
CA LEU A 180 10.27 7.56 15.72
C LEU A 180 9.73 7.26 17.13
N ALA A 181 8.50 7.70 17.44
CA ALA A 181 7.85 7.44 18.72
C ALA A 181 7.56 5.94 18.94
N VAL A 182 7.04 5.25 17.92
CA VAL A 182 6.74 3.80 17.98
C VAL A 182 8.03 2.99 18.09
N GLU A 183 9.06 3.30 17.30
CA GLU A 183 10.37 2.66 17.41
C GLU A 183 11.02 2.85 18.79
N ALA A 184 10.90 4.05 19.38
CA ALA A 184 11.44 4.33 20.71
C ALA A 184 10.68 3.55 21.81
N LEU A 185 9.36 3.52 21.77
CA LEU A 185 8.53 2.77 22.72
C LEU A 185 8.76 1.25 22.63
N GLN A 186 9.11 0.73 21.45
CA GLN A 186 9.50 -0.68 21.25
C GLN A 186 10.88 -0.96 21.85
N LYS A 187 11.91 -0.17 21.49
CA LYS A 187 13.31 -0.37 21.93
C LYS A 187 13.52 -0.27 23.44
N ILE A 188 12.65 0.46 24.15
CA ILE A 188 12.65 0.54 25.62
C ILE A 188 12.26 -0.79 26.29
N PHE A 189 11.60 -1.70 25.56
CA PHE A 189 11.11 -2.98 26.09
C PHE A 189 11.95 -4.20 25.64
N ASP A 190 12.84 -4.08 24.64
CA ASP A 190 13.59 -5.21 24.07
C ASP A 190 14.35 -6.01 25.16
N PRO A 191 13.94 -7.25 25.50
CA PRO A 191 14.37 -7.96 26.71
C PRO A 191 15.74 -8.65 26.56
N VAL A 192 16.62 -8.09 25.73
CA VAL A 192 17.92 -8.65 25.32
C VAL A 192 19.09 -7.89 25.96
N ASN A 193 18.83 -6.77 26.66
CA ASN A 193 19.84 -5.89 27.27
C ASN A 193 19.64 -5.69 28.80
N CYS A 194 19.12 -6.70 29.50
CA CYS A 194 18.98 -6.77 30.97
C CYS A 194 19.47 -8.12 31.49
#